data_AF-A0AA48L8Y0-F1
#
_entry.id   AF-A0AA48L8Y0-F1
#
_cell.length_a   1.000
_cell.length_b   1.000
_cell.length_c   1.000
_cell.angle_alpha   90.00
_cell.angle_beta   90.00
_cell.angle_gamma   90.00
#
_symmetry.space_group_name_H-M   'P 1'
#
loop_
_entity.id
_entity.type
_entity.pdbx_description
1 polymer ?
#
loop_
_entity_poly.entity_id
_entity_poly.type
_entity_poly.pdbx_seq_one_letter_code
_entity_poly.pdbx_strand_id
1 'polypeptide(L)'
;MQSFFGKKQGRPTAVSTVTVKKKVSAARPTAPLPGLPGLPPHKSARVPSAPPRPRPDARLKVLSRGTSPKAKASGSASPARPRKTPAAEMRVLPESDDSSEDDALDAFDRKRRRIATSNVVTPDSGDVDIERKVFCPALVDERGEFGREWAGFVPCEEAVSGVVRGWAGGQKGSTSKGGRDKYLPYFPQPGFENADPMPSVNLRYPSGAVETFVLLTPHSSRDSREYNPVSELKAALGMILKRFIKAMQRFNVALADLQEDGTLAAWLTNPEYRISRSEWSALINVVHDSAYNRVVGPFSDQLEHHPKHPESVAAAISEKEDSYGELGNIFMNKVIEQTGLGPSSVFVDLGSGVGNCVMRAAMQAGCASYGFELLPIPSQCARRQLREVQRRWAMWCLEGNLNVNCHEGDFRTHPEVRRRLTEADVVLVNNEVFPSSLNMDLTHLFLDLKEGATIVSLKPFVPEGFRMNELNCDSFAAILRSTSHPYYSDWVSWKGDGGRYYVQVVDRAQRIKYEEKMNGRRSRG
;
A
#
# COMPACT_ATOMS: atom_id res chain seq x y z
N MET A 1 -61.17 23.16 50.16
CA MET A 1 -61.20 23.32 51.64
C MET A 1 -59.76 23.45 52.14
N GLN A 2 -59.58 23.81 53.42
CA GLN A 2 -58.32 24.04 54.16
C GLN A 2 -57.14 23.14 53.73
N SER A 3 -55.91 23.59 53.45
CA SER A 3 -54.99 24.56 54.08
C SER A 3 -54.16 24.01 55.26
N PHE A 4 -52.83 23.91 55.07
CA PHE A 4 -51.86 23.82 56.18
C PHE A 4 -50.53 24.50 55.81
N PHE A 5 -50.10 25.45 56.66
CA PHE A 5 -48.71 25.95 56.76
C PHE A 5 -47.93 24.99 57.68
N GLY A 6 -46.58 24.94 57.72
CA GLY A 6 -45.54 25.64 56.95
C GLY A 6 -44.20 25.70 57.75
N LYS A 7 -43.09 26.06 57.06
CA LYS A 7 -41.76 26.48 57.60
C LYS A 7 -41.00 25.60 58.63
N LYS A 8 -39.75 25.28 58.30
CA LYS A 8 -38.57 25.44 59.20
C LYS A 8 -37.44 26.14 58.43
N GLN A 9 -36.45 26.72 59.13
CA GLN A 9 -35.39 27.58 58.58
C GLN A 9 -34.01 27.32 59.20
N GLY A 10 -32.95 27.71 58.47
CA GLY A 10 -31.57 27.86 58.95
C GLY A 10 -30.64 26.67 58.62
N ARG A 11 -29.35 26.86 58.32
CA ARG A 11 -28.54 28.08 58.06
C ARG A 11 -27.36 27.71 57.09
N PRO A 12 -26.65 28.66 56.46
CA PRO A 12 -25.79 28.37 55.29
C PRO A 12 -24.28 28.28 55.58
N THR A 13 -23.57 27.42 54.83
CA THR A 13 -22.14 27.47 54.37
C THR A 13 -21.84 26.18 53.57
N ALA A 14 -20.93 26.10 52.60
CA ALA A 14 -20.09 27.10 51.92
C ALA A 14 -19.86 26.68 50.45
N VAL A 15 -19.49 27.62 49.57
CA VAL A 15 -19.12 27.34 48.17
C VAL A 15 -17.59 27.21 48.06
N SER A 16 -17.10 26.09 47.53
CA SER A 16 -15.67 25.85 47.30
C SER A 16 -15.27 26.19 45.86
N THR A 17 -14.77 27.41 45.64
CA THR A 17 -14.17 27.83 44.36
C THR A 17 -12.74 27.33 44.23
N VAL A 18 -12.48 26.42 43.27
CA VAL A 18 -11.14 25.90 42.99
C VAL A 18 -10.39 26.83 42.03
N THR A 19 -9.47 27.65 42.55
CA THR A 19 -8.63 28.54 41.74
C THR A 19 -7.33 27.85 41.31
N VAL A 20 -7.24 27.43 40.04
CA VAL A 20 -6.01 26.84 39.47
C VAL A 20 -4.98 27.94 39.16
N LYS A 21 -3.98 28.12 40.04
CA LYS A 21 -2.86 29.04 39.81
C LYS A 21 -1.83 28.46 38.83
N LYS A 22 -1.90 28.88 37.56
CA LYS A 22 -0.90 28.59 36.53
C LYS A 22 0.45 29.25 36.87
N LYS A 23 1.43 28.48 37.33
CA LYS A 23 2.79 28.98 37.63
C LYS A 23 3.69 28.78 36.41
N VAL A 24 4.11 29.87 35.78
CA VAL A 24 5.09 29.86 34.68
C VAL A 24 6.50 29.98 35.26
N SER A 25 7.44 29.17 34.77
CA SER A 25 8.86 29.26 35.09
C SER A 25 9.67 29.36 33.80
N ALA A 26 10.29 30.51 33.56
CA ALA A 26 11.18 30.70 32.42
C ALA A 26 12.54 30.01 32.66
N ALA A 27 13.14 29.49 31.59
CA ALA A 27 14.46 28.87 31.64
C ALA A 27 15.56 29.83 31.15
N ARG A 28 16.70 29.86 31.87
CA ARG A 28 18.00 30.37 31.40
C ARG A 28 19.11 29.45 31.97
N PRO A 29 20.32 29.45 31.37
CA PRO A 29 21.16 28.26 31.32
C PRO A 29 22.02 28.04 32.57
N THR A 30 22.36 26.77 32.82
CA THR A 30 23.25 26.32 33.89
C THR A 30 24.65 25.96 33.37
N ALA A 31 25.68 26.42 34.08
CA ALA A 31 27.08 26.03 33.92
C ALA A 31 27.40 24.78 34.79
N PRO A 32 28.53 24.07 34.57
CA PRO A 32 28.78 22.76 35.17
C PRO A 32 29.24 22.79 36.64
N LEU A 33 29.07 21.67 37.35
CA LEU A 33 29.47 21.44 38.74
C LEU A 33 30.11 20.03 38.91
N PRO A 34 30.80 19.74 40.03
CA PRO A 34 32.05 18.96 40.00
C PRO A 34 31.94 17.49 40.43
N GLY A 35 33.04 16.74 40.27
CA GLY A 35 33.17 15.33 40.71
C GLY A 35 34.19 15.12 41.85
N LEU A 36 34.18 13.91 42.41
CA LEU A 36 35.10 13.26 43.38
C LEU A 36 34.52 11.84 43.67
N PRO A 37 35.23 10.87 44.29
CA PRO A 37 36.67 10.59 44.35
C PRO A 37 37.00 9.23 43.67
N GLY A 38 38.24 8.72 43.76
CA GLY A 38 38.67 7.46 43.10
C GLY A 38 39.48 6.48 43.97
N LEU A 39 39.55 5.22 43.52
CA LEU A 39 40.30 4.05 44.05
C LEU A 39 40.37 2.95 42.95
N PRO A 40 41.22 1.91 43.05
CA PRO A 40 42.69 1.87 43.05
C PRO A 40 43.25 1.29 41.70
N PRO A 41 44.58 1.30 41.44
CA PRO A 41 45.11 0.89 40.13
C PRO A 41 45.19 -0.63 39.91
N HIS A 42 44.65 -1.12 38.79
CA HIS A 42 44.83 -2.50 38.34
C HIS A 42 46.15 -2.72 37.59
N LYS A 43 46.74 -3.91 37.78
CA LYS A 43 48.05 -4.28 37.22
C LYS A 43 47.97 -4.64 35.74
N SER A 44 49.06 -4.37 35.00
CA SER A 44 49.22 -4.72 33.59
C SER A 44 49.02 -6.22 33.33
N ALA A 45 48.19 -6.54 32.32
CA ALA A 45 47.98 -7.89 31.82
C ALA A 45 48.32 -7.94 30.32
N ARG A 46 49.09 -8.96 29.94
CA ARG A 46 49.85 -9.06 28.68
C ARG A 46 48.96 -9.51 27.50
N VAL A 47 49.16 -8.90 26.33
CA VAL A 47 48.50 -9.30 25.07
C VAL A 47 48.92 -10.72 24.64
N PRO A 48 47.98 -11.63 24.29
CA PRO A 48 48.27 -12.87 23.59
C PRO A 48 48.40 -12.64 22.07
N SER A 49 49.43 -13.20 21.44
CA SER A 49 49.70 -13.08 20.00
C SER A 49 48.89 -14.07 19.14
N ALA A 50 48.60 -13.70 17.89
CA ALA A 50 47.96 -14.56 16.90
C ALA A 50 48.80 -15.80 16.52
N PRO A 51 48.18 -16.92 16.11
CA PRO A 51 48.90 -18.11 15.63
C PRO A 51 49.51 -17.89 14.23
N PRO A 52 50.61 -18.60 13.89
CA PRO A 52 51.38 -18.34 12.67
C PRO A 52 50.80 -18.99 11.41
N ARG A 53 51.04 -18.35 10.24
CA ARG A 53 50.89 -19.01 8.94
C ARG A 53 52.09 -19.92 8.65
N PRO A 54 51.90 -21.14 8.12
CA PRO A 54 52.95 -21.81 7.36
C PRO A 54 53.11 -21.15 5.98
N ARG A 55 54.34 -21.08 5.49
CA ARG A 55 54.73 -20.88 4.08
C ARG A 55 55.47 -22.17 3.61
N PRO A 56 55.74 -22.36 2.30
CA PRO A 56 55.80 -23.69 1.71
C PRO A 56 57.22 -24.26 1.61
N ASP A 57 57.34 -25.56 1.32
CA ASP A 57 58.62 -26.10 0.84
C ASP A 57 58.48 -27.36 -0.05
N ALA A 58 59.60 -27.67 -0.73
CA ALA A 58 59.99 -28.92 -1.38
C ALA A 58 59.07 -29.56 -2.46
N ARG A 59 59.46 -29.34 -3.73
CA ARG A 59 59.27 -30.33 -4.81
C ARG A 59 59.84 -31.70 -4.42
N LEU A 60 59.26 -32.81 -4.90
CA LEU A 60 60.05 -33.98 -5.32
C LEU A 60 59.37 -34.83 -6.43
N LYS A 61 60.20 -35.64 -7.09
CA LYS A 61 60.10 -36.17 -8.47
C LYS A 61 58.97 -37.16 -8.79
N VAL A 62 58.48 -37.01 -10.03
CA VAL A 62 58.00 -38.02 -10.99
C VAL A 62 58.51 -39.46 -10.81
N LEU A 63 57.61 -40.43 -11.00
CA LEU A 63 57.88 -41.73 -11.63
C LEU A 63 56.72 -42.12 -12.60
N SER A 64 56.87 -43.17 -13.40
CA SER A 64 56.06 -43.40 -14.62
C SER A 64 55.76 -44.88 -14.94
N ARG A 65 54.98 -45.10 -16.02
CA ARG A 65 54.44 -46.36 -16.61
C ARG A 65 53.07 -46.80 -16.03
N GLY A 66 52.12 -47.29 -16.83
CA GLY A 66 52.10 -47.35 -18.31
C GLY A 66 50.86 -48.02 -18.96
N THR A 67 50.75 -47.85 -20.29
CA THR A 67 50.12 -48.75 -21.30
C THR A 67 48.71 -49.34 -21.11
N SER A 68 47.73 -48.78 -21.85
CA SER A 68 46.97 -49.39 -22.99
C SER A 68 46.56 -50.89 -22.97
N PRO A 69 45.39 -51.30 -23.53
CA PRO A 69 44.89 -50.86 -24.86
C PRO A 69 43.34 -50.70 -25.04
N LYS A 70 42.89 -50.59 -26.31
CA LYS A 70 41.57 -50.11 -26.80
C LYS A 70 40.62 -51.20 -27.34
N ALA A 71 39.33 -50.81 -27.45
CA ALA A 71 38.35 -51.17 -28.49
C ALA A 71 37.55 -49.86 -28.86
N LYS A 72 36.86 -49.56 -29.99
CA LYS A 72 36.32 -50.24 -31.19
C LYS A 72 35.11 -51.16 -30.97
N ALA A 73 34.01 -51.12 -31.74
CA ALA A 73 33.51 -50.25 -32.84
C ALA A 73 31.94 -50.28 -32.82
N SER A 74 31.12 -49.66 -33.69
CA SER A 74 31.28 -48.96 -34.98
C SER A 74 30.58 -47.56 -34.93
N GLY A 75 29.68 -47.01 -35.78
CA GLY A 75 28.93 -47.41 -37.01
C GLY A 75 27.41 -47.60 -36.77
N SER A 76 26.47 -47.01 -37.53
CA SER A 76 26.58 -46.17 -38.73
C SER A 76 25.28 -45.39 -39.08
N ALA A 77 25.43 -44.20 -39.69
CA ALA A 77 24.62 -43.54 -40.74
C ALA A 77 23.06 -43.49 -40.73
N SER A 78 22.52 -42.33 -41.09
CA SER A 78 21.09 -42.06 -41.39
C SER A 78 20.75 -42.18 -42.88
N PRO A 79 19.45 -42.14 -43.27
CA PRO A 79 19.02 -41.09 -44.19
C PRO A 79 17.62 -40.47 -43.89
N ALA A 80 17.27 -39.40 -44.63
CA ALA A 80 15.98 -38.69 -44.59
C ALA A 80 14.87 -39.45 -45.39
N ARG A 81 13.58 -39.03 -45.54
CA ARG A 81 12.98 -37.69 -45.77
C ARG A 81 11.44 -37.69 -45.40
N PRO A 82 10.49 -36.82 -45.87
CA PRO A 82 9.50 -36.21 -44.96
C PRO A 82 8.00 -36.47 -45.25
N ARG A 83 7.13 -36.13 -44.28
CA ARG A 83 5.68 -35.85 -44.43
C ARG A 83 5.32 -34.63 -43.58
N LYS A 84 4.88 -33.51 -44.17
CA LYS A 84 3.48 -33.15 -44.52
C LYS A 84 2.59 -32.88 -43.28
N THR A 85 2.40 -31.59 -43.01
CA THR A 85 1.37 -31.01 -42.12
C THR A 85 0.00 -30.94 -42.81
N PRO A 86 -1.10 -30.98 -42.05
CA PRO A 86 -2.32 -30.21 -42.31
C PRO A 86 -2.26 -28.86 -41.59
N ALA A 87 -3.01 -27.87 -42.06
CA ALA A 87 -3.20 -26.59 -41.33
C ALA A 87 -4.32 -26.73 -40.28
N ALA A 88 -4.26 -25.92 -39.23
CA ALA A 88 -5.34 -25.70 -38.27
C ALA A 88 -5.79 -24.23 -38.33
N GLU A 89 -7.06 -23.98 -38.02
CA GLU A 89 -7.74 -22.73 -38.39
C GLU A 89 -7.42 -21.56 -37.43
N MET A 90 -7.36 -20.35 -37.99
CA MET A 90 -7.08 -19.12 -37.26
C MET A 90 -8.33 -18.63 -36.50
N ARG A 91 -8.56 -19.15 -35.29
CA ARG A 91 -9.53 -18.55 -34.36
C ARG A 91 -8.96 -17.28 -33.74
N VAL A 92 -9.53 -16.14 -34.15
CA VAL A 92 -9.34 -14.87 -33.44
C VAL A 92 -10.02 -14.96 -32.08
N LEU A 93 -9.26 -14.67 -31.02
CA LEU A 93 -9.79 -14.38 -29.68
C LEU A 93 -9.72 -12.85 -29.47
N PRO A 94 -10.64 -12.27 -28.70
CA PRO A 94 -10.62 -10.83 -28.40
C PRO A 94 -9.41 -10.45 -27.55
N GLU A 95 -8.99 -9.19 -27.65
CA GLU A 95 -7.88 -8.63 -26.88
C GLU A 95 -8.26 -8.54 -25.39
N SER A 96 -7.59 -9.35 -24.56
CA SER A 96 -7.66 -9.27 -23.10
C SER A 96 -6.62 -8.30 -22.58
N ASP A 97 -7.01 -7.06 -22.33
CA ASP A 97 -6.16 -6.00 -21.76
C ASP A 97 -5.98 -6.21 -20.23
N ASP A 98 -5.35 -7.33 -19.88
CA ASP A 98 -5.11 -7.77 -18.51
C ASP A 98 -4.12 -6.83 -17.81
N SER A 99 -4.63 -6.06 -16.84
CA SER A 99 -3.95 -4.93 -16.22
C SER A 99 -3.60 -5.23 -14.76
N SER A 100 -2.84 -6.31 -14.57
CA SER A 100 -2.42 -6.84 -13.26
C SER A 100 -0.90 -6.71 -13.03
N GLU A 101 -0.46 -5.57 -12.49
CA GLU A 101 0.94 -5.32 -12.05
C GLU A 101 1.01 -5.03 -10.54
N ASP A 102 0.81 -6.07 -9.72
CA ASP A 102 0.96 -6.03 -8.25
C ASP A 102 2.44 -6.00 -7.80
N ASP A 103 3.21 -5.01 -8.26
CA ASP A 103 4.64 -4.87 -7.92
C ASP A 103 4.85 -4.20 -6.54
N ALA A 104 4.29 -4.84 -5.50
CA ALA A 104 4.14 -4.29 -4.15
C ALA A 104 4.62 -5.24 -3.03
N LEU A 105 5.69 -6.02 -3.28
CA LEU A 105 6.33 -6.96 -2.33
C LEU A 105 5.32 -7.88 -1.63
N ASP A 106 4.85 -8.87 -2.40
CA ASP A 106 3.68 -9.72 -2.13
C ASP A 106 3.45 -10.09 -0.65
N ALA A 107 2.19 -10.00 -0.23
CA ALA A 107 1.74 -10.17 1.14
C ALA A 107 1.94 -11.63 1.58
N PHE A 108 3.12 -11.92 2.13
CA PHE A 108 3.74 -13.24 2.37
C PHE A 108 2.92 -14.37 3.02
N ASP A 109 1.67 -14.12 3.44
CA ASP A 109 0.68 -15.15 3.78
C ASP A 109 -0.79 -14.67 3.61
N ARG A 110 -1.15 -14.08 2.45
CA ARG A 110 -2.56 -13.84 2.09
C ARG A 110 -3.22 -15.16 1.67
N LYS A 111 -3.83 -15.87 2.63
CA LYS A 111 -4.81 -16.93 2.37
C LYS A 111 -5.80 -16.45 1.29
N ARG A 112 -5.85 -17.14 0.14
CA ARG A 112 -6.74 -16.81 -0.99
C ARG A 112 -8.19 -16.66 -0.49
N ARG A 113 -8.77 -15.46 -0.61
CA ARG A 113 -10.24 -15.31 -0.62
C ARG A 113 -10.75 -16.11 -1.82
N ARG A 114 -11.60 -17.10 -1.58
CA ARG A 114 -12.24 -17.88 -2.66
C ARG A 114 -13.32 -17.04 -3.34
N ILE A 115 -12.95 -16.32 -4.39
CA ILE A 115 -13.92 -15.88 -5.41
C ILE A 115 -14.31 -17.13 -6.21
N ALA A 116 -15.62 -17.40 -6.31
CA ALA A 116 -16.14 -18.63 -6.90
C ALA A 116 -16.58 -18.40 -8.35
N THR A 117 -15.65 -18.58 -9.30
CA THR A 117 -15.93 -18.51 -10.75
C THR A 117 -15.40 -19.77 -11.46
N SER A 118 -16.30 -20.41 -12.24
CA SER A 118 -16.06 -21.48 -13.23
C SER A 118 -15.11 -22.64 -12.87
N ASN A 119 -15.69 -23.86 -12.77
CA ASN A 119 -14.96 -25.11 -12.47
C ASN A 119 -13.99 -25.55 -13.58
N VAL A 120 -12.77 -25.02 -13.58
CA VAL A 120 -11.57 -25.72 -14.10
C VAL A 120 -10.57 -25.82 -12.96
N VAL A 121 -10.76 -26.81 -12.09
CA VAL A 121 -9.84 -27.09 -10.99
C VAL A 121 -8.58 -27.74 -11.57
N THR A 122 -7.48 -26.99 -11.60
CA THR A 122 -6.14 -27.58 -11.78
C THR A 122 -5.87 -28.55 -10.63
N PRO A 123 -5.49 -29.82 -10.89
CA PRO A 123 -5.29 -30.79 -9.82
C PRO A 123 -4.15 -30.39 -8.89
N ASP A 124 -4.48 -30.35 -7.61
CA ASP A 124 -3.60 -30.27 -6.43
C ASP A 124 -2.42 -29.28 -6.47
N SER A 125 -2.58 -28.18 -5.73
CA SER A 125 -1.50 -27.28 -5.32
C SER A 125 -1.53 -27.06 -3.80
N GLY A 126 -1.77 -28.12 -3.04
CA GLY A 126 -1.47 -28.15 -1.61
C GLY A 126 0.05 -28.09 -1.35
N ASP A 127 0.43 -27.76 -0.11
CA ASP A 127 1.82 -27.85 0.36
C ASP A 127 2.24 -29.33 0.45
N VAL A 128 2.72 -29.88 -0.67
CA VAL A 128 3.33 -31.22 -0.72
C VAL A 128 4.72 -31.15 -0.10
N ASP A 129 4.91 -31.84 1.02
CA ASP A 129 6.21 -31.96 1.68
C ASP A 129 7.23 -32.60 0.73
N ILE A 130 8.39 -31.96 0.57
CA ILE A 130 9.43 -32.49 -0.33
C ILE A 130 10.16 -33.62 0.39
N GLU A 131 9.72 -34.86 0.17
CA GLU A 131 10.17 -36.10 0.85
C GLU A 131 11.67 -36.47 0.68
N ARG A 132 12.49 -35.58 0.11
CA ARG A 132 13.94 -35.73 -0.03
C ARG A 132 14.69 -34.56 0.58
N LYS A 133 15.90 -34.81 1.09
CA LYS A 133 16.81 -33.74 1.51
C LYS A 133 17.16 -32.87 0.30
N VAL A 134 16.76 -31.59 0.33
CA VAL A 134 17.03 -30.60 -0.74
C VAL A 134 18.23 -29.70 -0.43
N PHE A 135 18.51 -29.41 0.85
CA PHE A 135 19.63 -28.56 1.26
C PHE A 135 20.90 -29.39 1.46
N CYS A 136 21.88 -29.18 0.58
CA CYS A 136 23.15 -29.92 0.56
C CYS A 136 24.37 -28.98 0.66
N PRO A 137 24.53 -28.20 1.75
CA PRO A 137 25.60 -27.20 1.86
C PRO A 137 27.02 -27.78 1.81
N ALA A 138 27.20 -29.08 2.11
CA ALA A 138 28.49 -29.78 1.98
C ALA A 138 28.85 -30.16 0.53
N LEU A 139 27.97 -29.94 -0.45
CA LEU A 139 28.22 -30.20 -1.88
C LEU A 139 28.44 -28.90 -2.69
N VAL A 140 28.34 -27.74 -2.04
CA VAL A 140 28.44 -26.42 -2.66
C VAL A 140 29.67 -25.72 -2.12
N ASP A 141 30.51 -25.17 -2.99
CA ASP A 141 31.67 -24.38 -2.56
C ASP A 141 31.39 -22.86 -2.55
N GLU A 142 32.41 -22.05 -2.21
CA GLU A 142 32.26 -20.59 -2.08
C GLU A 142 31.89 -19.86 -3.39
N ARG A 143 31.95 -20.52 -4.55
CA ARG A 143 31.43 -19.98 -5.84
C ARG A 143 29.96 -20.32 -6.08
N GLY A 144 29.35 -21.16 -5.26
CA GLY A 144 28.00 -21.70 -5.47
C GLY A 144 27.96 -22.95 -6.35
N GLU A 145 29.10 -23.53 -6.69
CA GLU A 145 29.21 -24.63 -7.67
C GLU A 145 29.07 -26.01 -7.02
N PHE A 146 28.31 -26.91 -7.67
CA PHE A 146 28.20 -28.32 -7.30
C PHE A 146 29.32 -29.15 -7.95
N GLY A 147 30.49 -29.18 -7.33
CA GLY A 147 31.67 -29.90 -7.84
C GLY A 147 32.71 -28.98 -8.47
N ARG A 148 33.41 -29.45 -9.52
CA ARG A 148 34.56 -28.73 -10.14
C ARG A 148 34.49 -28.59 -11.67
N GLU A 149 33.35 -28.92 -12.28
CA GLU A 149 33.21 -29.04 -13.74
C GLU A 149 32.25 -28.01 -14.35
N TRP A 150 31.49 -27.31 -13.51
CA TRP A 150 30.84 -26.05 -13.87
C TRP A 150 31.75 -24.90 -13.42
N ALA A 151 31.74 -23.78 -14.14
CA ALA A 151 32.50 -22.60 -13.76
C ALA A 151 31.73 -21.32 -14.10
N GLY A 152 31.35 -20.58 -13.04
CA GLY A 152 30.69 -19.28 -13.11
C GLY A 152 29.17 -19.31 -13.26
N PHE A 153 28.55 -18.21 -12.84
CA PHE A 153 27.21 -17.77 -13.21
C PHE A 153 27.33 -16.62 -14.22
N VAL A 154 26.23 -16.24 -14.89
CA VAL A 154 26.22 -15.05 -15.78
C VAL A 154 26.16 -13.80 -14.89
N PRO A 155 27.16 -12.90 -14.90
CA PRO A 155 27.11 -11.68 -14.08
C PRO A 155 25.92 -10.78 -14.46
N CYS A 156 25.32 -10.10 -13.48
CA CYS A 156 24.21 -9.17 -13.70
C CYS A 156 24.52 -8.10 -14.77
N GLU A 157 25.77 -7.62 -14.85
CA GLU A 157 26.19 -6.68 -15.92
C GLU A 157 26.18 -7.32 -17.32
N GLU A 158 26.55 -8.60 -17.45
CA GLU A 158 26.49 -9.33 -18.73
C GLU A 158 25.04 -9.59 -19.14
N ALA A 159 24.16 -9.90 -18.18
CA ALA A 159 22.73 -10.07 -18.42
C ALA A 159 22.06 -8.76 -18.88
N VAL A 160 22.25 -7.66 -18.14
CA VAL A 160 21.69 -6.34 -18.47
C VAL A 160 22.26 -5.78 -19.79
N SER A 161 23.53 -6.01 -20.09
CA SER A 161 24.12 -5.59 -21.37
C SER A 161 23.71 -6.48 -22.55
N GLY A 162 23.15 -7.66 -22.32
CA GLY A 162 22.85 -8.67 -23.35
C GLY A 162 24.10 -9.38 -23.90
N VAL A 163 25.22 -9.36 -23.17
CA VAL A 163 26.55 -9.78 -23.65
C VAL A 163 27.14 -10.83 -22.71
N VAL A 164 26.62 -12.05 -22.78
CA VAL A 164 27.14 -13.21 -22.03
C VAL A 164 28.52 -13.63 -22.55
N ARG A 165 29.52 -13.61 -21.66
CA ARG A 165 30.92 -13.96 -21.91
C ARG A 165 31.52 -14.82 -20.79
N GLY A 166 31.00 -14.74 -19.56
CA GLY A 166 31.52 -15.46 -18.39
C GLY A 166 31.23 -16.97 -18.36
N TRP A 167 30.31 -17.47 -19.19
CA TRP A 167 29.93 -18.88 -19.20
C TRP A 167 31.02 -19.80 -19.75
N ALA A 168 31.55 -20.69 -18.92
CA ALA A 168 32.56 -21.67 -19.34
C ALA A 168 32.01 -22.66 -20.38
N GLY A 169 32.63 -22.69 -21.56
CA GLY A 169 32.19 -23.51 -22.71
C GLY A 169 31.12 -22.85 -23.59
N GLY A 170 30.70 -21.62 -23.30
CA GLY A 170 29.73 -20.89 -24.10
C GLY A 170 30.32 -20.43 -25.45
N GLN A 171 29.52 -20.54 -26.52
CA GLN A 171 29.84 -19.89 -27.79
C GLN A 171 29.70 -18.37 -27.59
N LYS A 172 30.69 -17.57 -28.02
CA LYS A 172 30.69 -16.10 -27.83
C LYS A 172 29.38 -15.49 -28.31
N GLY A 173 28.62 -14.88 -27.40
CA GLY A 173 27.31 -14.30 -27.69
C GLY A 173 27.36 -13.21 -28.75
N SER A 174 26.30 -13.14 -29.57
CA SER A 174 26.10 -12.03 -30.50
C SER A 174 25.78 -10.76 -29.73
N THR A 175 26.57 -9.71 -29.91
CA THR A 175 26.30 -8.40 -29.28
C THR A 175 25.08 -7.74 -29.90
N SER A 176 23.97 -7.69 -29.15
CA SER A 176 22.92 -6.72 -29.40
C SER A 176 23.47 -5.31 -29.15
N LYS A 177 23.30 -4.39 -30.11
CA LYS A 177 23.49 -2.96 -29.85
C LYS A 177 22.26 -2.46 -29.08
N GLY A 178 22.50 -1.66 -28.05
CA GLY A 178 21.45 -1.01 -27.26
C GLY A 178 20.82 -1.84 -26.14
N GLY A 179 21.52 -2.86 -25.62
CA GLY A 179 21.04 -3.62 -24.45
C GLY A 179 20.82 -2.74 -23.20
N ARG A 180 21.72 -1.77 -22.95
CA ARG A 180 21.62 -0.83 -21.82
C ARG A 180 20.54 0.23 -21.98
N ASP A 181 20.19 0.59 -23.22
CA ASP A 181 19.23 1.65 -23.57
C ASP A 181 17.76 1.29 -23.21
N LYS A 182 17.56 0.14 -22.57
CA LYS A 182 16.30 -0.41 -22.06
C LYS A 182 16.10 -0.18 -20.57
N TYR A 183 17.10 0.33 -19.85
CA TYR A 183 17.14 0.34 -18.39
C TYR A 183 17.26 1.73 -17.77
N LEU A 184 16.68 1.90 -16.58
CA LEU A 184 16.78 3.08 -15.73
C LEU A 184 17.47 2.77 -14.40
N PRO A 185 18.20 3.75 -13.81
CA PRO A 185 18.63 3.66 -12.41
C PRO A 185 17.46 3.41 -11.47
N TYR A 186 17.60 2.43 -10.58
CA TYR A 186 16.56 2.12 -9.59
C TYR A 186 16.45 3.18 -8.49
N PHE A 187 17.55 3.88 -8.17
CA PHE A 187 17.55 5.02 -7.26
C PHE A 187 17.76 6.32 -8.05
N PRO A 188 16.80 7.28 -8.03
CA PRO A 188 16.90 8.55 -8.75
C PRO A 188 17.74 9.57 -7.97
N GLN A 189 19.01 9.25 -7.72
CA GLN A 189 19.97 10.11 -7.01
C GLN A 189 20.95 10.74 -8.01
N PRO A 190 21.31 12.04 -7.88
CA PRO A 190 22.29 12.65 -8.76
C PRO A 190 23.61 11.87 -8.81
N GLY A 191 24.06 11.57 -10.02
CA GLY A 191 25.25 10.74 -10.27
C GLY A 191 24.96 9.26 -10.54
N PHE A 192 23.85 8.68 -10.08
CA PHE A 192 23.51 7.27 -10.39
C PHE A 192 23.31 7.03 -11.89
N GLU A 193 22.78 8.02 -12.61
CA GLU A 193 22.48 7.95 -14.05
C GLU A 193 23.70 7.72 -14.95
N ASN A 194 24.89 8.12 -14.50
CA ASN A 194 26.11 8.12 -15.30
C ASN A 194 27.34 7.59 -14.52
N ALA A 195 27.11 6.81 -13.45
CA ALA A 195 28.19 6.27 -12.64
C ALA A 195 28.93 5.11 -13.34
N ASP A 196 30.25 5.21 -13.39
CA ASP A 196 31.17 4.15 -13.80
C ASP A 196 32.20 3.92 -12.67
N PRO A 197 32.22 2.72 -12.03
CA PRO A 197 31.37 1.57 -12.27
C PRO A 197 29.91 1.80 -11.87
N MET A 198 28.99 1.02 -12.47
CA MET A 198 27.56 1.14 -12.23
C MET A 198 27.18 0.85 -10.76
N PRO A 199 26.18 1.55 -10.18
CA PRO A 199 25.76 1.34 -8.81
C PRO A 199 25.23 -0.09 -8.62
N SER A 200 25.77 -0.79 -7.63
CA SER A 200 25.56 -2.23 -7.46
C SER A 200 25.64 -2.66 -6.00
N VAL A 201 25.04 -3.81 -5.69
CA VAL A 201 24.91 -4.37 -4.33
C VAL A 201 25.26 -5.86 -4.34
N ASN A 202 26.02 -6.29 -3.33
CA ASN A 202 26.46 -7.66 -3.18
C ASN A 202 25.52 -8.44 -2.24
N LEU A 203 24.73 -9.37 -2.78
CA LEU A 203 23.93 -10.31 -1.98
C LEU A 203 24.80 -11.52 -1.60
N ARG A 204 24.73 -11.95 -0.33
CA ARG A 204 25.39 -13.17 0.14
C ARG A 204 24.38 -14.27 0.43
N TYR A 205 24.50 -15.39 -0.27
CA TYR A 205 23.59 -16.53 -0.16
C TYR A 205 23.91 -17.45 1.03
N PRO A 206 22.96 -18.33 1.44
CA PRO A 206 23.16 -19.29 2.53
C PRO A 206 24.32 -20.28 2.34
N SER A 207 24.76 -20.53 1.09
CA SER A 207 25.97 -21.30 0.76
C SER A 207 27.28 -20.58 1.12
N GLY A 208 27.22 -19.27 1.36
CA GLY A 208 28.38 -18.41 1.51
C GLY A 208 28.82 -17.73 0.22
N ALA A 209 28.28 -18.12 -0.95
CA ALA A 209 28.52 -17.47 -2.24
C ALA A 209 27.99 -16.03 -2.28
N VAL A 210 28.58 -15.19 -3.14
CA VAL A 210 28.25 -13.76 -3.28
C VAL A 210 27.96 -13.43 -4.74
N GLU A 211 26.88 -12.68 -4.97
CA GLU A 211 26.43 -12.22 -6.29
C GLU A 211 26.27 -10.71 -6.30
N THR A 212 26.64 -10.06 -7.42
CA THR A 212 26.60 -8.61 -7.59
C THR A 212 25.41 -8.22 -8.48
N PHE A 213 24.40 -7.60 -7.87
CA PHE A 213 23.23 -7.06 -8.58
C PHE A 213 23.48 -5.59 -8.95
N VAL A 214 23.26 -5.24 -10.20
CA VAL A 214 23.30 -3.84 -10.67
C VAL A 214 21.95 -3.19 -10.38
N LEU A 215 21.94 -1.96 -9.85
CA LEU A 215 20.73 -1.26 -9.39
C LEU A 215 19.99 -0.58 -10.56
N LEU A 216 19.55 -1.41 -11.50
CA LEU A 216 18.81 -1.02 -12.72
C LEU A 216 17.47 -1.75 -12.80
N THR A 217 16.48 -1.09 -13.41
CA THR A 217 15.15 -1.63 -13.71
C THR A 217 14.78 -1.40 -15.19
N PRO A 218 14.02 -2.27 -15.87
CA PRO A 218 13.56 -2.02 -17.23
C PRO A 218 12.72 -0.74 -17.38
N HIS A 219 12.73 -0.15 -18.58
CA HIS A 219 11.90 1.00 -18.98
C HIS A 219 10.39 0.72 -18.92
N SER A 220 10.00 -0.55 -19.08
CA SER A 220 8.61 -1.00 -19.16
C SER A 220 8.40 -2.18 -18.23
N SER A 221 7.62 -2.01 -17.17
CA SER A 221 7.17 -3.10 -16.29
C SER A 221 6.40 -4.17 -17.06
N ARG A 222 5.64 -3.75 -18.08
CA ARG A 222 4.83 -4.61 -18.96
C ARG A 222 5.63 -5.62 -19.78
N ASP A 223 6.92 -5.38 -20.02
CA ASP A 223 7.74 -6.29 -20.82
C ASP A 223 8.38 -7.37 -19.91
N SER A 224 7.52 -8.22 -19.35
CA SER A 224 7.83 -9.29 -18.37
C SER A 224 8.81 -10.39 -18.85
N ARG A 225 9.42 -10.18 -20.02
CA ARG A 225 10.49 -11.00 -20.61
C ARG A 225 11.87 -10.37 -20.44
N GLU A 226 11.95 -9.10 -20.04
CA GLU A 226 13.22 -8.44 -19.75
C GLU A 226 13.73 -8.81 -18.36
N TYR A 227 15.05 -8.86 -18.21
CA TYR A 227 15.68 -9.19 -16.94
C TYR A 227 15.51 -8.03 -15.96
N ASN A 228 15.04 -8.30 -14.74
CA ASN A 228 14.88 -7.28 -13.70
C ASN A 228 15.77 -7.61 -12.48
N PRO A 229 17.01 -7.07 -12.43
CA PRO A 229 17.95 -7.32 -11.33
C PRO A 229 17.38 -7.02 -9.95
N VAL A 230 16.58 -5.96 -9.83
CA VAL A 230 16.06 -5.49 -8.54
C VAL A 230 14.89 -6.34 -8.08
N SER A 231 14.06 -6.86 -8.99
CA SER A 231 13.01 -7.83 -8.65
C SER A 231 13.60 -9.17 -8.19
N GLU A 232 14.64 -9.68 -8.88
CA GLU A 232 15.35 -10.88 -8.47
C GLU A 232 16.03 -10.72 -7.09
N LEU A 233 16.74 -9.60 -6.87
CA LEU A 233 17.32 -9.24 -5.58
C LEU A 233 16.27 -9.21 -4.45
N LYS A 234 15.11 -8.58 -4.70
CA LYS A 234 13.98 -8.53 -3.74
C LYS A 234 13.46 -9.94 -3.43
N ALA A 235 13.28 -10.80 -4.43
CA ALA A 235 12.78 -12.16 -4.27
C ALA A 235 13.77 -13.06 -3.50
N ALA A 236 15.05 -13.01 -3.87
CA ALA A 236 16.13 -13.76 -3.22
C ALA A 236 16.29 -13.33 -1.75
N LEU A 237 16.30 -12.01 -1.47
CA LEU A 237 16.31 -11.48 -0.10
C LEU A 237 15.06 -11.93 0.67
N GLY A 238 13.86 -11.83 0.09
CA GLY A 238 12.60 -12.26 0.70
C GLY A 238 12.63 -13.73 1.13
N MET A 239 13.18 -14.63 0.29
CA MET A 239 13.35 -16.04 0.65
C MET A 239 14.40 -16.26 1.75
N ILE A 240 15.51 -15.52 1.73
CA ILE A 240 16.51 -15.58 2.80
C ILE A 240 15.90 -15.13 4.13
N LEU A 241 15.16 -14.02 4.16
CA LEU A 241 14.52 -13.50 5.36
C LEU A 241 13.38 -14.41 5.86
N LYS A 242 12.57 -15.00 4.95
CA LYS A 242 11.48 -15.94 5.30
C LYS A 242 11.99 -17.29 5.84
N ARG A 243 13.21 -17.73 5.47
CA ARG A 243 13.76 -19.05 5.88
C ARG A 243 14.87 -19.00 6.94
N PHE A 244 15.58 -17.88 7.11
CA PHE A 244 16.76 -17.82 7.99
C PHE A 244 16.65 -16.69 9.04
N ILE A 245 16.09 -17.00 10.22
CA ILE A 245 15.87 -16.03 11.32
C ILE A 245 17.14 -15.26 11.73
N LYS A 246 18.34 -15.87 11.66
CA LYS A 246 19.62 -15.19 11.95
C LYS A 246 19.98 -14.10 10.92
N ALA A 247 19.43 -14.14 9.71
CA ALA A 247 19.57 -13.06 8.72
C ALA A 247 18.71 -11.86 9.12
N MET A 248 17.44 -12.08 9.50
CA MET A 248 16.57 -11.03 10.08
C MET A 248 17.22 -10.35 11.31
N GLN A 249 17.83 -11.14 12.21
CA GLN A 249 18.52 -10.58 13.38
C GLN A 249 19.70 -9.67 13.00
N ARG A 250 20.47 -10.01 11.95
CA ARG A 250 21.57 -9.18 11.44
C ARG A 250 21.08 -7.94 10.69
N PHE A 251 20.01 -8.07 9.91
CA PHE A 251 19.34 -6.94 9.26
C PHE A 251 18.88 -5.90 10.30
N ASN A 252 18.25 -6.35 11.40
CA ASN A 252 17.81 -5.47 12.46
C ASN A 252 18.97 -4.70 13.13
N VAL A 253 20.15 -5.32 13.29
CA VAL A 253 21.35 -4.62 13.82
C VAL A 253 21.84 -3.58 12.81
N ALA A 254 22.07 -3.96 11.55
CA ALA A 254 22.54 -3.03 10.52
C ALA A 254 21.58 -1.85 10.27
N LEU A 255 20.26 -2.08 10.42
CA LEU A 255 19.25 -1.01 10.33
C LEU A 255 19.28 -0.10 11.57
N ALA A 256 19.58 -0.63 12.76
CA ALA A 256 19.75 0.17 13.97
C ALA A 256 21.05 1.01 13.90
N ASP A 257 22.15 0.44 13.40
CA ASP A 257 23.41 1.17 13.18
C ASP A 257 23.17 2.43 12.30
N LEU A 258 22.43 2.27 11.19
CA LEU A 258 22.02 3.35 10.27
C LEU A 258 20.97 4.34 10.85
N GLN A 259 20.34 3.99 11.96
CA GLN A 259 19.43 4.87 12.72
C GLN A 259 20.20 5.66 13.79
N GLU A 260 21.17 5.04 14.45
CA GLU A 260 22.02 5.68 15.46
C GLU A 260 23.06 6.64 14.86
N ASP A 261 23.63 6.32 13.68
CA ASP A 261 24.56 7.22 12.98
C ASP A 261 23.88 8.37 12.21
N GLY A 262 22.55 8.32 12.07
CA GLY A 262 21.73 9.33 11.41
C GLY A 262 21.64 9.20 9.88
N THR A 263 22.30 8.23 9.25
CA THR A 263 22.31 8.03 7.80
C THR A 263 20.91 7.83 7.23
N LEU A 264 20.08 6.99 7.89
CA LEU A 264 18.70 6.74 7.46
C LEU A 264 17.85 8.02 7.54
N ALA A 265 18.03 8.82 8.59
CA ALA A 265 17.30 10.08 8.75
C ALA A 265 17.69 11.08 7.65
N ALA A 266 19.00 11.27 7.42
CA ALA A 266 19.51 12.15 6.37
C ALA A 266 19.05 11.74 4.96
N TRP A 267 18.93 10.44 4.70
CA TRP A 267 18.38 9.91 3.45
C TRP A 267 16.86 10.17 3.31
N LEU A 268 16.07 9.86 4.34
CA LEU A 268 14.61 10.08 4.34
C LEU A 268 14.23 11.55 4.22
N THR A 269 15.03 12.47 4.79
CA THR A 269 14.77 13.92 4.73
C THR A 269 15.50 14.63 3.59
N ASN A 270 16.13 13.91 2.65
CA ASN A 270 16.85 14.53 1.54
C ASN A 270 15.85 15.25 0.59
N PRO A 271 16.00 16.57 0.31
CA PRO A 271 15.17 17.28 -0.66
C PRO A 271 15.20 16.71 -2.09
N GLU A 272 16.19 15.88 -2.42
CA GLU A 272 16.32 15.15 -3.68
C GLU A 272 15.63 13.78 -3.67
N TYR A 273 15.21 13.26 -2.50
CA TYR A 273 14.50 11.98 -2.41
C TYR A 273 13.20 12.00 -3.24
N ARG A 274 12.99 10.96 -4.05
CA ARG A 274 11.77 10.77 -4.86
C ARG A 274 11.21 9.39 -4.58
N ILE A 275 9.89 9.33 -4.51
CA ILE A 275 9.10 8.10 -4.52
C ILE A 275 8.08 8.24 -5.65
N SER A 276 7.90 7.19 -6.45
CA SER A 276 6.91 7.20 -7.54
C SER A 276 5.47 7.10 -6.98
N ARG A 277 4.48 7.46 -7.80
CA ARG A 277 3.05 7.33 -7.41
C ARG A 277 2.65 5.88 -7.12
N SER A 278 3.24 4.91 -7.82
CA SER A 278 3.03 3.47 -7.61
C SER A 278 3.67 3.01 -6.30
N GLU A 279 4.94 3.35 -6.05
CA GLU A 279 5.62 3.01 -4.79
C GLU A 279 4.95 3.66 -3.56
N TRP A 280 4.47 4.90 -3.68
CA TRP A 280 3.68 5.55 -2.64
C TRP A 280 2.37 4.79 -2.36
N SER A 281 1.62 4.46 -3.41
CA SER A 281 0.38 3.66 -3.30
C SER A 281 0.65 2.29 -2.66
N ALA A 282 1.73 1.60 -3.07
CA ALA A 282 2.15 0.32 -2.52
C ALA A 282 2.52 0.44 -1.02
N LEU A 283 3.29 1.46 -0.64
CA LEU A 283 3.65 1.74 0.75
C LEU A 283 2.41 2.01 1.61
N ILE A 284 1.49 2.87 1.15
CA ILE A 284 0.25 3.15 1.89
C ILE A 284 -0.64 1.91 1.98
N ASN A 285 -0.68 1.04 0.96
CA ASN A 285 -1.37 -0.24 1.03
C ASN A 285 -0.73 -1.18 2.07
N VAL A 286 0.59 -1.38 2.06
CA VAL A 286 1.30 -2.18 3.07
C VAL A 286 1.07 -1.64 4.49
N VAL A 287 1.02 -0.32 4.66
CA VAL A 287 0.77 0.34 5.96
C VAL A 287 -0.67 0.14 6.43
N HIS A 288 -1.66 0.39 5.56
CA HIS A 288 -3.09 0.36 5.92
C HIS A 288 -3.64 -1.07 6.00
N ASP A 289 -3.36 -1.94 5.03
CA ASP A 289 -3.81 -3.33 5.03
C ASP A 289 -3.25 -4.10 6.24
N SER A 290 -2.05 -3.73 6.71
CA SER A 290 -1.44 -4.31 7.91
C SER A 290 -2.06 -3.78 9.22
N ALA A 291 -2.76 -2.64 9.20
CA ALA A 291 -3.68 -2.24 10.28
C ALA A 291 -5.01 -2.99 10.18
N TYR A 292 -5.61 -3.04 9.00
CA TYR A 292 -6.87 -3.72 8.70
C TYR A 292 -6.83 -5.18 9.15
N ASN A 293 -5.82 -5.94 8.72
CA ASN A 293 -5.65 -7.36 9.06
C ASN A 293 -5.54 -7.62 10.59
N ARG A 294 -5.16 -6.63 11.39
CA ARG A 294 -5.03 -6.75 12.87
C ARG A 294 -6.26 -6.28 13.63
N VAL A 295 -7.02 -5.35 13.07
CA VAL A 295 -8.15 -4.70 13.75
C VAL A 295 -9.50 -5.11 13.20
N VAL A 296 -9.63 -5.15 11.88
CA VAL A 296 -10.86 -5.46 11.15
C VAL A 296 -10.92 -6.96 10.82
N GLY A 297 -9.79 -7.55 10.41
CA GLY A 297 -9.67 -8.97 10.10
C GLY A 297 -10.26 -9.93 11.15
N PRO A 298 -10.01 -9.75 12.47
CA PRO A 298 -10.61 -10.59 13.51
C PRO A 298 -12.14 -10.47 13.68
N PHE A 299 -12.79 -9.57 12.93
CA PHE A 299 -14.23 -9.33 12.95
C PHE A 299 -14.90 -9.58 11.59
N SER A 300 -14.19 -10.14 10.59
CA SER A 300 -14.72 -10.38 9.23
C SER A 300 -16.13 -10.95 9.23
N ASP A 301 -16.31 -12.03 9.98
CA ASP A 301 -17.54 -12.82 10.01
C ASP A 301 -18.70 -12.02 10.63
N GLN A 302 -18.39 -11.12 11.57
CA GLN A 302 -19.35 -10.21 12.21
C GLN A 302 -19.67 -8.96 11.37
N LEU A 303 -18.84 -8.63 10.38
CA LEU A 303 -19.08 -7.55 9.43
C LEU A 303 -19.92 -8.06 8.25
N GLU A 304 -19.67 -9.29 7.81
CA GLU A 304 -20.47 -10.02 6.82
C GLU A 304 -21.88 -10.37 7.35
N HIS A 305 -21.98 -10.79 8.61
CA HIS A 305 -23.24 -11.22 9.25
C HIS A 305 -23.76 -10.22 10.30
N HIS A 306 -23.49 -8.92 10.13
CA HIS A 306 -23.78 -7.92 11.17
C HIS A 306 -25.29 -7.84 11.52
N PRO A 307 -25.67 -7.67 12.81
CA PRO A 307 -27.07 -7.43 13.17
C PRO A 307 -27.65 -6.20 12.44
N LYS A 308 -28.91 -6.33 12.04
CA LYS A 308 -29.55 -5.56 10.98
C LYS A 308 -29.36 -4.04 11.10
N HIS A 309 -29.06 -3.41 9.96
CA HIS A 309 -29.35 -1.99 9.71
C HIS A 309 -30.84 -1.67 10.01
N PRO A 310 -31.24 -0.39 10.12
CA PRO A 310 -32.65 0.00 10.18
C PRO A 310 -33.48 -0.70 9.10
N GLU A 311 -34.70 -1.12 9.41
CA GLU A 311 -35.46 -2.11 8.62
C GLU A 311 -35.57 -1.78 7.12
N SER A 312 -35.75 -0.51 6.77
CA SER A 312 -35.78 -0.03 5.37
C SER A 312 -34.45 -0.12 4.62
N VAL A 313 -33.32 -0.06 5.34
CA VAL A 313 -31.98 -0.26 4.79
C VAL A 313 -31.65 -1.75 4.75
N ALA A 314 -32.02 -2.52 5.78
CA ALA A 314 -31.85 -3.96 5.78
C ALA A 314 -32.66 -4.65 4.68
N ALA A 315 -33.88 -4.17 4.39
CA ALA A 315 -34.69 -4.61 3.25
C ALA A 315 -33.97 -4.35 1.92
N ALA A 316 -33.57 -3.10 1.66
CA ALA A 316 -32.87 -2.70 0.43
C ALA A 316 -31.51 -3.41 0.22
N ILE A 317 -30.87 -3.88 1.29
CA ILE A 317 -29.69 -4.76 1.23
C ILE A 317 -30.11 -6.19 0.85
N SER A 318 -31.11 -6.76 1.54
CA SER A 318 -31.59 -8.14 1.28
C SER A 318 -32.21 -8.31 -0.12
N GLU A 319 -32.76 -7.26 -0.72
CA GLU A 319 -33.29 -7.26 -2.09
C GLU A 319 -32.20 -7.31 -3.18
N LYS A 320 -30.92 -7.09 -2.82
CA LYS A 320 -29.79 -6.97 -3.78
C LYS A 320 -28.72 -8.06 -3.62
N GLU A 321 -28.84 -8.93 -2.61
CA GLU A 321 -27.78 -9.86 -2.17
C GLU A 321 -26.43 -9.18 -1.81
N ASP A 322 -26.41 -7.83 -1.70
CA ASP A 322 -25.22 -7.03 -1.48
C ASP A 322 -24.68 -7.24 -0.04
N SER A 323 -23.45 -7.72 0.10
CA SER A 323 -22.73 -7.71 1.38
C SER A 323 -22.25 -6.30 1.76
N TYR A 324 -21.81 -6.11 3.01
CA TYR A 324 -21.18 -4.84 3.45
C TYR A 324 -20.02 -4.44 2.52
N GLY A 325 -20.17 -3.29 1.85
CA GLY A 325 -19.35 -2.88 0.71
C GLY A 325 -18.27 -1.85 1.05
N GLU A 326 -16.99 -2.23 0.89
CA GLU A 326 -15.83 -1.35 1.08
C GLU A 326 -15.37 -0.73 -0.25
N LEU A 327 -15.18 0.60 -0.25
CA LEU A 327 -14.55 1.33 -1.36
C LEU A 327 -13.04 1.09 -1.36
N GLY A 328 -12.51 0.74 -2.52
CA GLY A 328 -11.14 0.26 -2.69
C GLY A 328 -10.08 1.36 -2.71
N ASN A 329 -8.82 0.91 -2.65
CA ASN A 329 -7.65 1.77 -2.57
C ASN A 329 -7.54 2.70 -3.81
N ILE A 330 -7.79 2.15 -5.00
CA ILE A 330 -7.68 2.86 -6.28
C ILE A 330 -8.83 3.87 -6.44
N PHE A 331 -10.04 3.55 -5.94
CA PHE A 331 -11.16 4.49 -5.86
C PHE A 331 -10.76 5.75 -5.07
N MET A 332 -10.23 5.58 -3.86
CA MET A 332 -9.82 6.72 -3.02
C MET A 332 -8.67 7.54 -3.64
N ASN A 333 -7.73 6.89 -4.32
CA ASN A 333 -6.67 7.60 -5.05
C ASN A 333 -7.26 8.51 -6.15
N LYS A 334 -8.30 8.04 -6.86
CA LYS A 334 -8.98 8.82 -7.90
C LYS A 334 -9.91 9.90 -7.34
N VAL A 335 -10.57 9.66 -6.20
CA VAL A 335 -11.31 10.71 -5.48
C VAL A 335 -10.38 11.86 -5.09
N ILE A 336 -9.21 11.58 -4.51
CA ILE A 336 -8.24 12.61 -4.12
C ILE A 336 -7.74 13.38 -5.36
N GLU A 337 -7.37 12.69 -6.43
CA GLU A 337 -6.89 13.30 -7.68
C GLU A 337 -7.95 14.19 -8.36
N GLN A 338 -9.21 13.76 -8.41
CA GLN A 338 -10.29 14.51 -9.08
C GLN A 338 -10.84 15.68 -8.26
N THR A 339 -10.85 15.56 -6.93
CA THR A 339 -11.41 16.60 -6.04
C THR A 339 -10.38 17.64 -5.61
N GLY A 340 -9.08 17.37 -5.78
CA GLY A 340 -8.02 18.27 -5.35
C GLY A 340 -7.89 18.36 -3.83
N LEU A 341 -8.26 17.30 -3.10
CA LEU A 341 -8.06 17.21 -1.65
C LEU A 341 -6.59 17.46 -1.28
N GLY A 342 -6.36 18.36 -0.33
CA GLY A 342 -5.03 18.69 0.16
C GLY A 342 -5.01 19.05 1.66
N PRO A 343 -3.86 19.49 2.20
CA PRO A 343 -3.69 19.68 3.64
C PRO A 343 -4.62 20.69 4.31
N SER A 344 -5.14 21.66 3.55
CA SER A 344 -6.11 22.65 4.02
C SER A 344 -7.57 22.20 3.90
N SER A 345 -7.85 21.04 3.30
CA SER A 345 -9.20 20.56 3.04
C SER A 345 -9.82 19.82 4.23
N VAL A 346 -11.15 19.79 4.25
CA VAL A 346 -11.97 18.95 5.14
C VAL A 346 -12.68 17.87 4.34
N PHE A 347 -12.43 16.61 4.70
CA PHE A 347 -13.07 15.41 4.14
C PHE A 347 -14.08 14.81 5.13
N VAL A 348 -15.26 14.45 4.65
CA VAL A 348 -16.33 13.81 5.44
C VAL A 348 -16.81 12.55 4.74
N ASP A 349 -17.04 11.48 5.49
CA ASP A 349 -17.46 10.17 4.99
C ASP A 349 -18.72 9.72 5.75
N LEU A 350 -19.84 9.57 5.03
CA LEU A 350 -21.16 9.26 5.60
C LEU A 350 -21.55 7.80 5.32
N GLY A 351 -21.63 6.98 6.38
CA GLY A 351 -21.59 5.52 6.25
C GLY A 351 -20.16 5.00 6.12
N SER A 352 -19.24 5.58 6.90
CA SER A 352 -17.78 5.34 6.77
C SER A 352 -17.32 3.92 7.14
N GLY A 353 -18.21 3.08 7.69
CA GLY A 353 -17.91 1.70 8.04
C GLY A 353 -16.72 1.57 8.98
N VAL A 354 -15.72 0.79 8.57
CA VAL A 354 -14.44 0.58 9.28
C VAL A 354 -13.42 1.72 9.06
N GLY A 355 -13.80 2.79 8.35
CA GLY A 355 -13.06 4.05 8.25
C GLY A 355 -11.90 4.08 7.26
N ASN A 356 -11.81 3.12 6.34
CA ASN A 356 -10.70 3.02 5.37
C ASN A 356 -10.50 4.31 4.55
N CYS A 357 -11.59 4.87 4.02
CA CYS A 357 -11.59 6.10 3.22
C CYS A 357 -11.06 7.30 4.03
N VAL A 358 -11.60 7.49 5.23
CA VAL A 358 -11.22 8.54 6.20
C VAL A 358 -9.71 8.54 6.47
N MET A 359 -9.14 7.35 6.71
CA MET A 359 -7.71 7.22 7.03
C MET A 359 -6.84 7.40 5.79
N ARG A 360 -7.29 6.93 4.61
CA ARG A 360 -6.57 7.14 3.34
C ARG A 360 -6.58 8.59 2.88
N ALA A 361 -7.65 9.35 3.13
CA ALA A 361 -7.71 10.78 2.89
C ALA A 361 -6.71 11.53 3.77
N ALA A 362 -6.74 11.28 5.09
CA ALA A 362 -5.83 11.91 6.05
C ALA A 362 -4.34 11.66 5.80
N MET A 363 -3.97 10.49 5.27
CA MET A 363 -2.59 10.15 4.91
C MET A 363 -2.22 10.67 3.50
N GLN A 364 -2.99 10.34 2.46
CA GLN A 364 -2.57 10.61 1.08
C GLN A 364 -2.82 12.03 0.60
N ALA A 365 -3.78 12.75 1.21
CA ALA A 365 -4.07 14.15 0.91
C ALA A 365 -3.67 15.10 2.05
N GLY A 366 -3.36 14.59 3.25
CA GLY A 366 -3.08 15.41 4.43
C GLY A 366 -4.30 16.18 4.97
N CYS A 367 -5.52 15.87 4.53
CA CYS A 367 -6.74 16.61 4.89
C CYS A 367 -7.31 16.20 6.27
N ALA A 368 -7.99 17.13 6.95
CA ALA A 368 -8.72 16.81 8.18
C ALA A 368 -9.94 15.95 7.85
N SER A 369 -10.10 14.78 8.49
CA SER A 369 -10.95 13.71 7.97
C SER A 369 -11.93 13.15 9.02
N TYR A 370 -13.22 13.07 8.67
CA TYR A 370 -14.29 12.70 9.61
C TYR A 370 -15.17 11.58 9.06
N GLY A 371 -15.26 10.47 9.80
CA GLY A 371 -16.15 9.36 9.48
C GLY A 371 -17.34 9.29 10.41
N PHE A 372 -18.52 9.03 9.87
CA PHE A 372 -19.74 8.77 10.63
C PHE A 372 -20.31 7.41 10.24
N GLU A 373 -20.45 6.52 11.21
CA GLU A 373 -20.96 5.16 11.00
C GLU A 373 -22.02 4.80 12.04
N LEU A 374 -23.12 4.18 11.60
CA LEU A 374 -24.25 3.82 12.45
C LEU A 374 -24.02 2.51 13.21
N LEU A 375 -23.35 1.54 12.58
CA LEU A 375 -23.21 0.19 13.12
C LEU A 375 -22.09 0.09 14.18
N PRO A 376 -22.37 -0.46 15.39
CA PRO A 376 -21.38 -0.49 16.46
C PRO A 376 -20.10 -1.26 16.17
N ILE A 377 -20.14 -2.41 15.47
CA ILE A 377 -18.92 -3.18 15.18
C ILE A 377 -18.04 -2.47 14.12
N PRO A 378 -18.56 -2.04 12.94
CA PRO A 378 -17.81 -1.19 12.01
C PRO A 378 -17.23 0.07 12.66
N SER A 379 -18.01 0.86 13.40
CA SER A 379 -17.51 2.08 14.04
C SER A 379 -16.49 1.79 15.15
N GLN A 380 -16.66 0.70 15.92
CA GLN A 380 -15.64 0.25 16.87
C GLN A 380 -14.34 -0.17 16.17
N CYS A 381 -14.43 -0.86 15.04
CA CYS A 381 -13.30 -1.20 14.18
C CYS A 381 -12.62 0.06 13.66
N ALA A 382 -13.35 1.06 13.17
CA ALA A 382 -12.79 2.34 12.72
C ALA A 382 -12.00 3.07 13.83
N ARG A 383 -12.59 3.22 15.03
CA ARG A 383 -11.92 3.85 16.18
C ARG A 383 -10.69 3.09 16.68
N ARG A 384 -10.63 1.77 16.47
CA ARG A 384 -9.44 0.95 16.76
C ARG A 384 -8.39 1.06 15.64
N GLN A 385 -8.83 1.02 14.39
CA GLN A 385 -7.96 0.99 13.20
C GLN A 385 -7.25 2.34 13.05
N LEU A 386 -7.91 3.45 13.37
CA LEU A 386 -7.29 4.79 13.42
C LEU A 386 -6.03 4.81 14.30
N ARG A 387 -6.08 4.19 15.50
CA ARG A 387 -4.92 4.16 16.42
C ARG A 387 -3.81 3.24 15.93
N GLU A 388 -4.15 2.09 15.36
CA GLU A 388 -3.16 1.16 14.79
C GLU A 388 -2.51 1.74 13.53
N VAL A 389 -3.26 2.43 12.67
CA VAL A 389 -2.72 3.04 11.45
C VAL A 389 -1.86 4.27 11.78
N GLN A 390 -2.26 5.14 12.71
CA GLN A 390 -1.42 6.23 13.21
C GLN A 390 -0.12 5.72 13.85
N ARG A 391 -0.17 4.60 14.60
CA ARG A 391 1.04 3.93 15.10
C ARG A 391 1.93 3.47 13.94
N ARG A 392 1.35 2.94 12.85
CA ARG A 392 2.10 2.49 11.67
C ARG A 392 2.68 3.66 10.87
N TRP A 393 1.97 4.78 10.73
CA TRP A 393 2.49 6.00 10.13
C TRP A 393 3.81 6.40 10.83
N ALA A 394 3.81 6.47 12.16
CA ALA A 394 5.02 6.73 12.94
C ALA A 394 6.12 5.65 12.78
N MET A 395 5.76 4.35 12.71
CA MET A 395 6.73 3.27 12.46
C MET A 395 7.40 3.33 11.08
N TRP A 396 6.77 3.97 10.09
CA TRP A 396 7.29 4.15 8.74
C TRP A 396 7.78 5.59 8.47
N CYS A 397 7.91 6.42 9.50
CA CYS A 397 8.28 7.84 9.41
C CYS A 397 7.37 8.69 8.49
N LEU A 398 6.09 8.31 8.37
CA LEU A 398 5.10 8.98 7.53
C LEU A 398 4.33 10.04 8.33
N GLU A 399 4.27 11.26 7.80
CA GLU A 399 3.42 12.33 8.33
C GLU A 399 2.07 12.34 7.60
N GLY A 400 1.01 11.98 8.33
CA GLY A 400 -0.38 12.11 7.91
C GLY A 400 -1.15 12.99 8.89
N ASN A 401 -2.27 13.56 8.47
CA ASN A 401 -3.03 14.47 9.33
C ASN A 401 -3.59 13.74 10.55
N LEU A 402 -3.34 14.28 11.74
CA LEU A 402 -3.80 13.71 13.02
C LEU A 402 -5.19 14.21 13.45
N ASN A 403 -5.74 15.22 12.77
CA ASN A 403 -7.09 15.75 12.99
C ASN A 403 -8.13 14.84 12.32
N VAL A 404 -8.29 13.63 12.88
CA VAL A 404 -9.12 12.56 12.33
C VAL A 404 -10.04 12.00 13.41
N ASN A 405 -11.35 11.92 13.13
CA ASN A 405 -12.31 11.33 14.07
C ASN A 405 -13.26 10.36 13.36
N CYS A 406 -13.49 9.19 13.97
CA CYS A 406 -14.50 8.22 13.56
C CYS A 406 -15.59 8.15 14.64
N HIS A 407 -16.81 8.50 14.27
CA HIS A 407 -17.97 8.63 15.16
C HIS A 407 -18.94 7.44 15.03
N GLU A 408 -19.75 7.23 16.06
CA GLU A 408 -20.82 6.24 16.09
C GLU A 408 -22.17 6.94 16.23
N GLY A 409 -23.09 6.64 15.32
CA GLY A 409 -24.44 7.19 15.34
C GLY A 409 -25.00 7.44 13.94
N ASP A 410 -26.31 7.68 13.89
CA ASP A 410 -27.03 8.04 12.67
C ASP A 410 -26.58 9.43 12.18
N PHE A 411 -26.01 9.51 10.98
CA PHE A 411 -25.49 10.77 10.45
C PHE A 411 -26.56 11.84 10.24
N ARG A 412 -27.85 11.48 10.22
CA ARG A 412 -28.98 12.42 10.13
C ARG A 412 -29.25 13.17 11.43
N THR A 413 -28.76 12.67 12.57
CA THR A 413 -29.05 13.22 13.91
C THR A 413 -27.80 13.45 14.76
N HIS A 414 -26.65 12.84 14.44
CA HIS A 414 -25.42 12.99 15.19
C HIS A 414 -24.90 14.46 15.10
N PRO A 415 -24.74 15.17 16.24
CA PRO A 415 -24.63 16.63 16.27
C PRO A 415 -23.40 17.19 15.52
N GLU A 416 -22.28 16.45 15.51
CA GLU A 416 -21.09 16.89 14.80
C GLU A 416 -21.23 16.87 13.27
N VAL A 417 -22.17 16.09 12.69
CA VAL A 417 -22.29 15.97 11.23
C VAL A 417 -22.60 17.32 10.61
N ARG A 418 -23.58 18.05 11.16
CA ARG A 418 -23.96 19.37 10.65
C ARG A 418 -22.78 20.34 10.67
N ARG A 419 -21.98 20.33 11.74
CA ARG A 419 -20.78 21.16 11.86
C ARG A 419 -19.70 20.76 10.86
N ARG A 420 -19.46 19.46 10.65
CA ARG A 420 -18.45 19.00 9.68
C ARG A 420 -18.89 19.22 8.23
N LEU A 421 -20.19 19.19 7.93
CA LEU A 421 -20.71 19.52 6.58
C LEU A 421 -20.54 21.02 6.25
N THR A 422 -20.75 21.95 7.19
CA THR A 422 -20.47 23.38 6.92
C THR A 422 -18.97 23.66 6.74
N GLU A 423 -18.10 22.80 7.28
CA GLU A 423 -16.65 22.85 7.10
C GLU A 423 -16.16 22.15 5.81
N ALA A 424 -16.90 21.14 5.31
CA ALA A 424 -16.45 20.18 4.28
C ALA A 424 -16.11 20.78 2.92
N ASP A 425 -14.99 20.34 2.34
CA ASP A 425 -14.63 20.53 0.93
C ASP A 425 -15.09 19.34 0.08
N VAL A 426 -15.00 18.12 0.65
CA VAL A 426 -15.44 16.89 0.00
C VAL A 426 -16.26 16.04 0.97
N VAL A 427 -17.40 15.56 0.51
CA VAL A 427 -18.20 14.53 1.18
C VAL A 427 -18.25 13.27 0.33
N LEU A 428 -17.91 12.13 0.92
CA LEU A 428 -18.10 10.80 0.36
C LEU A 428 -19.36 10.15 0.96
N VAL A 429 -20.14 9.45 0.15
CA VAL A 429 -21.26 8.62 0.61
C VAL A 429 -21.46 7.39 -0.28
N ASN A 430 -21.29 6.19 0.29
CA ASN A 430 -21.56 4.93 -0.41
C ASN A 430 -23.07 4.61 -0.42
N ASN A 431 -23.84 5.34 -1.23
CA ASN A 431 -25.30 5.21 -1.29
C ASN A 431 -25.83 4.09 -2.21
N GLU A 432 -25.00 3.14 -2.66
CA GLU A 432 -25.36 2.05 -3.59
C GLU A 432 -26.51 1.15 -3.08
N VAL A 433 -26.57 0.89 -1.78
CA VAL A 433 -27.66 0.13 -1.14
C VAL A 433 -28.65 1.01 -0.36
N PHE A 434 -28.43 2.33 -0.30
CA PHE A 434 -29.30 3.21 0.47
C PHE A 434 -30.69 3.35 -0.19
N PRO A 435 -31.79 3.29 0.59
CA PRO A 435 -33.15 3.48 0.10
C PRO A 435 -33.42 4.96 -0.26
N SER A 436 -34.48 5.20 -1.04
CA SER A 436 -34.82 6.54 -1.55
C SER A 436 -35.08 7.58 -0.44
N SER A 437 -35.64 7.16 0.69
CA SER A 437 -35.85 8.02 1.86
C SER A 437 -34.52 8.51 2.47
N LEU A 438 -33.55 7.61 2.65
CA LEU A 438 -32.23 7.97 3.17
C LEU A 438 -31.44 8.85 2.18
N ASN A 439 -31.68 8.71 0.87
CA ASN A 439 -31.13 9.64 -0.12
C ASN A 439 -31.81 11.01 -0.07
N MET A 440 -33.11 11.09 0.25
CA MET A 440 -33.79 12.37 0.50
C MET A 440 -33.23 13.06 1.75
N ASP A 441 -33.05 12.33 2.85
CA ASP A 441 -32.42 12.82 4.09
C ASP A 441 -31.02 13.42 3.80
N LEU A 442 -30.23 12.75 2.96
CA LEU A 442 -28.93 13.27 2.50
C LEU A 442 -29.05 14.58 1.71
N THR A 443 -30.04 14.75 0.82
CA THR A 443 -30.23 16.03 0.13
C THR A 443 -30.55 17.18 1.09
N HIS A 444 -31.24 16.92 2.21
CA HIS A 444 -31.51 17.93 3.23
C HIS A 444 -30.24 18.29 4.03
N LEU A 445 -29.42 17.29 4.39
CA LEU A 445 -28.11 17.51 5.05
C LEU A 445 -27.15 18.32 4.16
N PHE A 446 -27.14 18.06 2.85
CA PHE A 446 -26.23 18.71 1.90
C PHE A 446 -26.59 20.18 1.57
N LEU A 447 -27.72 20.69 2.05
CA LEU A 447 -28.03 22.13 1.96
C LEU A 447 -27.05 23.00 2.77
N ASP A 448 -26.47 22.45 3.85
CA ASP A 448 -25.49 23.12 4.70
C ASP A 448 -24.07 23.20 4.08
N LEU A 449 -23.83 22.58 2.92
CA LEU A 449 -22.52 22.60 2.26
C LEU A 449 -22.17 23.98 1.70
N LYS A 450 -20.90 24.39 1.89
CA LYS A 450 -20.34 25.62 1.30
C LYS A 450 -20.30 25.57 -0.23
N GLU A 451 -20.27 26.74 -0.86
CA GLU A 451 -20.14 26.84 -2.32
C GLU A 451 -18.82 26.20 -2.79
N GLY A 452 -18.85 25.46 -3.90
CA GLY A 452 -17.68 24.73 -4.42
C GLY A 452 -17.36 23.41 -3.70
N ALA A 453 -18.04 23.08 -2.60
CA ALA A 453 -17.92 21.74 -1.98
C ALA A 453 -18.35 20.65 -2.96
N THR A 454 -17.75 19.46 -2.84
CA THR A 454 -17.97 18.35 -3.78
C THR A 454 -18.52 17.11 -3.08
N ILE A 455 -19.61 16.56 -3.62
CA ILE A 455 -20.22 15.29 -3.17
C ILE A 455 -19.79 14.18 -4.13
N VAL A 456 -19.22 13.12 -3.57
CA VAL A 456 -18.86 11.88 -4.27
C VAL A 456 -19.81 10.76 -3.83
N SER A 457 -20.54 10.18 -4.78
CA SER A 457 -21.55 9.15 -4.49
C SER A 457 -21.67 8.11 -5.61
N LEU A 458 -22.24 6.94 -5.31
CA LEU A 458 -22.45 5.88 -6.31
C LEU A 458 -23.83 5.95 -7.01
N LYS A 459 -24.82 6.59 -6.39
CA LYS A 459 -26.05 7.09 -7.04
C LYS A 459 -26.03 8.62 -7.11
N PRO A 460 -26.56 9.24 -8.18
CA PRO A 460 -26.55 10.69 -8.33
C PRO A 460 -27.67 11.39 -7.54
N PHE A 461 -27.39 12.61 -7.07
CA PHE A 461 -28.38 13.53 -6.52
C PHE A 461 -28.94 14.52 -7.57
N VAL A 462 -28.41 14.48 -8.81
CA VAL A 462 -28.92 15.20 -9.98
C VAL A 462 -29.46 14.19 -11.00
N PRO A 463 -30.75 14.20 -11.35
CA PRO A 463 -31.30 13.31 -12.37
C PRO A 463 -30.62 13.48 -13.74
N GLU A 464 -30.53 12.39 -14.51
CA GLU A 464 -30.00 12.46 -15.87
C GLU A 464 -30.87 13.38 -16.74
N GLY A 465 -30.22 14.22 -17.56
CA GLY A 465 -30.90 15.20 -18.41
C GLY A 465 -31.59 16.35 -17.66
N PHE A 466 -31.38 16.52 -16.33
CA PHE A 466 -32.01 17.57 -15.53
C PHE A 466 -31.84 18.97 -16.16
N ARG A 467 -32.96 19.68 -16.30
CA ARG A 467 -33.02 21.08 -16.73
C ARG A 467 -33.92 21.87 -15.79
N MET A 468 -33.40 22.99 -15.30
CA MET A 468 -34.10 23.87 -14.37
C MET A 468 -35.27 24.62 -15.04
N ASN A 469 -36.41 24.63 -14.38
CA ASN A 469 -37.67 25.26 -14.76
C ASN A 469 -38.48 25.66 -13.50
N GLU A 470 -39.65 26.27 -13.68
CA GLU A 470 -40.49 26.81 -12.60
C GLU A 470 -40.94 25.78 -11.56
N LEU A 471 -40.98 24.49 -11.91
CA LEU A 471 -41.43 23.42 -11.02
C LEU A 471 -40.29 22.74 -10.25
N ASN A 472 -39.02 23.04 -10.57
CA ASN A 472 -37.86 22.37 -9.97
C ASN A 472 -36.67 23.30 -9.62
N CYS A 473 -36.81 24.62 -9.76
CA CYS A 473 -35.76 25.60 -9.43
C CYS A 473 -35.38 25.65 -7.94
N ASP A 474 -36.23 25.12 -7.06
CA ASP A 474 -35.99 24.99 -5.62
C ASP A 474 -35.64 23.55 -5.19
N SER A 475 -35.44 22.64 -6.16
CA SER A 475 -34.93 21.30 -5.89
C SER A 475 -33.42 21.31 -5.62
N PHE A 476 -32.93 20.37 -4.80
CA PHE A 476 -31.49 20.24 -4.51
C PHE A 476 -30.64 20.05 -5.79
N ALA A 477 -31.19 19.40 -6.83
CA ALA A 477 -30.54 19.26 -8.12
C ALA A 477 -30.28 20.60 -8.86
N ALA A 478 -31.01 21.67 -8.52
CA ALA A 478 -30.83 23.00 -9.13
C ALA A 478 -29.59 23.76 -8.61
N ILE A 479 -28.95 23.29 -7.53
CA ILE A 479 -27.72 23.88 -6.96
C ILE A 479 -26.49 22.98 -7.11
N LEU A 480 -26.54 21.98 -8.00
CA LEU A 480 -25.46 21.02 -8.22
C LEU A 480 -25.04 20.94 -9.69
N ARG A 481 -23.73 20.96 -9.93
CA ARG A 481 -23.10 20.58 -11.20
C ARG A 481 -22.55 19.16 -11.10
N SER A 482 -23.34 18.19 -11.58
CA SER A 482 -22.99 16.76 -11.58
C SER A 482 -22.12 16.35 -12.78
N THR A 483 -21.16 15.46 -12.54
CA THR A 483 -20.41 14.71 -13.56
C THR A 483 -20.39 13.23 -13.17
N SER A 484 -20.29 12.32 -14.15
CA SER A 484 -20.35 10.87 -13.90
C SER A 484 -19.20 10.12 -14.56
N HIS A 485 -18.57 9.23 -13.79
CA HIS A 485 -17.31 8.57 -14.11
C HIS A 485 -17.44 7.04 -13.93
N PRO A 486 -16.76 6.21 -14.73
CA PRO A 486 -16.74 4.76 -14.53
C PRO A 486 -15.83 4.37 -13.35
N TYR A 487 -16.17 3.30 -12.65
CA TYR A 487 -15.26 2.55 -11.76
C TYR A 487 -15.18 1.08 -12.21
N TYR A 488 -14.10 0.41 -11.83
CA TYR A 488 -13.79 -0.98 -12.21
C TYR A 488 -13.89 -1.93 -11.01
N SER A 489 -13.78 -3.24 -11.24
CA SER A 489 -14.09 -4.25 -10.21
C SER A 489 -13.10 -4.29 -9.04
N ASP A 490 -11.86 -3.87 -9.27
CA ASP A 490 -10.81 -3.65 -8.26
C ASP A 490 -11.05 -2.40 -7.38
N TRP A 491 -12.06 -1.56 -7.69
CA TRP A 491 -12.36 -0.31 -6.99
C TRP A 491 -13.43 -0.48 -5.89
N VAL A 492 -14.12 -1.62 -5.84
CA VAL A 492 -15.22 -1.90 -4.89
C VAL A 492 -15.20 -3.36 -4.44
N SER A 493 -15.52 -3.65 -3.19
CA SER A 493 -15.44 -5.03 -2.67
C SER A 493 -16.56 -5.98 -3.13
N TRP A 494 -17.52 -5.54 -3.94
CA TRP A 494 -18.81 -6.24 -4.10
C TRP A 494 -19.38 -6.40 -5.53
N LYS A 495 -18.68 -5.96 -6.60
CA LYS A 495 -19.15 -6.14 -8.00
C LYS A 495 -18.03 -6.49 -8.99
N GLY A 496 -18.26 -7.53 -9.80
CA GLY A 496 -17.31 -8.02 -10.81
C GLY A 496 -17.24 -7.21 -12.12
N ASP A 497 -18.31 -6.49 -12.46
CA ASP A 497 -18.46 -5.81 -13.77
C ASP A 497 -18.22 -4.29 -13.72
N GLY A 498 -17.72 -3.77 -12.58
CA GLY A 498 -17.54 -2.33 -12.36
C GLY A 498 -18.85 -1.57 -12.16
N GLY A 499 -18.88 -0.30 -12.54
CA GLY A 499 -20.05 0.57 -12.41
C GLY A 499 -19.78 2.05 -12.65
N ARG A 500 -20.58 2.93 -12.04
CA ARG A 500 -20.43 4.40 -12.15
C ARG A 500 -20.47 5.08 -10.79
N TYR A 501 -19.71 6.17 -10.65
CA TYR A 501 -19.81 7.12 -9.55
C TYR A 501 -20.02 8.53 -10.07
N TYR A 502 -20.36 9.44 -9.17
CA TYR A 502 -20.82 10.79 -9.48
C TYR A 502 -20.08 11.81 -8.63
N VAL A 503 -19.48 12.80 -9.28
CA VAL A 503 -18.74 13.90 -8.67
C VAL A 503 -19.54 15.17 -8.90
N GLN A 504 -20.10 15.72 -7.83
CA GLN A 504 -21.16 16.73 -7.87
C GLN A 504 -20.73 17.97 -7.08
N VAL A 505 -20.46 19.07 -7.78
CA VAL A 505 -19.99 20.32 -7.17
C VAL A 505 -21.19 21.22 -6.85
N VAL A 506 -21.21 21.81 -5.65
CA VAL A 506 -22.22 22.81 -5.26
C VAL A 506 -21.98 24.12 -6.02
N ASP A 507 -22.94 24.45 -6.89
CA ASP A 507 -22.97 25.61 -7.80
C ASP A 507 -24.38 26.23 -7.75
N ARG A 508 -24.55 27.23 -6.89
CA ARG A 508 -25.79 28.00 -6.73
C ARG A 508 -25.93 29.11 -7.79
N ALA A 509 -24.86 29.41 -8.54
CA ALA A 509 -24.83 30.53 -9.48
C ALA A 509 -25.81 30.33 -10.66
N GLN A 510 -26.16 29.09 -11.02
CA GLN A 510 -27.22 28.83 -12.00
C GLN A 510 -28.60 29.20 -11.47
N ARG A 511 -28.92 28.81 -10.23
CA ARG A 511 -30.20 29.06 -9.55
C ARG A 511 -30.43 30.57 -9.34
N ILE A 512 -29.40 31.30 -8.91
CA ILE A 512 -29.43 32.77 -8.78
C ILE A 512 -29.76 33.44 -10.14
N LYS A 513 -29.05 33.05 -11.21
CA LYS A 513 -29.29 33.56 -12.58
C LYS A 513 -30.67 33.16 -13.16
N TYR A 514 -31.37 32.22 -12.53
CA TYR A 514 -32.74 31.87 -12.88
C TYR A 514 -33.73 32.81 -12.16
N GLU A 515 -33.58 33.01 -10.85
CA GLU A 515 -34.39 33.96 -10.07
C GLU A 515 -34.33 35.39 -10.62
N GLU A 516 -33.13 35.88 -10.97
CA GLU A 516 -32.93 37.20 -11.59
C GLU A 516 -33.80 37.36 -12.85
N LYS A 517 -33.86 36.32 -13.69
CA LYS A 517 -34.67 36.31 -14.93
C LYS A 517 -36.17 36.24 -14.65
N MET A 518 -36.58 35.56 -13.58
CA MET A 518 -38.00 35.48 -13.21
C MET A 518 -38.50 36.76 -12.56
N ASN A 519 -37.69 37.37 -11.68
CA ASN A 519 -38.01 38.67 -11.09
C ASN A 519 -38.01 39.77 -12.16
N GLY A 520 -37.05 39.77 -13.09
CA GLY A 520 -37.02 40.67 -14.25
C GLY A 520 -38.14 40.43 -15.30
N ARG A 521 -38.87 39.32 -15.22
CA ARG A 521 -40.13 39.10 -15.96
C ARG A 521 -41.33 39.62 -15.16
N ARG A 522 -41.41 39.29 -13.86
CA ARG A 522 -42.45 39.76 -12.93
C ARG A 522 -42.46 41.27 -12.69
N SER A 523 -41.38 41.97 -13.04
CA SER A 523 -41.29 43.43 -13.00
C SER A 523 -41.53 44.11 -14.37
N ARG A 524 -42.04 43.36 -15.36
CA ARG A 524 -42.25 43.81 -16.75
C ARG A 524 -43.62 43.45 -17.35
N GLY A 525 -44.45 42.73 -16.59
CA GLY A 525 -45.87 42.51 -16.84
C GLY A 525 -46.65 42.84 -15.59
#